data_AF-A0AAV0L404-F1
#
_entry.id   AF-A0AAV0L404-F1
#
_cell.length_a   1.000
_cell.length_b   1.000
_cell.length_c   1.000
_cell.angle_alpha   90.00
_cell.angle_beta   90.00
_cell.angle_gamma   90.00
#
_symmetry.space_group_name_H-M   'P 1'
#
loop_
_entity.id
_entity.type
_entity.pdbx_description
1 polymer ?
#
loop_
_entity_poly.entity_id
_entity_poly.type
_entity_poly.pdbx_seq_one_letter_code
_entity_poly.pdbx_strand_id
1 'polypeptide(L)'
;MSIDSSRRIRMASSADDVFTAICGGTFVYPAVMHEQYQAIRVTNRDGVTPGSIREIAYGHAISRMVSRATEEITRIDHTSRTIESRFKPDGAFVGRFFRSASLVIKVEPLSLNHGPNRPGSTIVWTLTYDSDFNGGLNLNMFQNAIAEGFITLDVYLMSP
;
A
#
# COMPACT_ATOMS: atom_id res chain seq x y z
N MET A 1 -21.47 -8.40 0.32
CA MET A 1 -20.71 -9.57 0.83
C MET A 1 -19.26 -9.16 0.84
N SER A 2 -18.58 -9.20 1.99
CA SER A 2 -17.17 -8.81 2.05
C SER A 2 -16.30 -9.86 1.34
N ILE A 3 -15.39 -9.39 0.48
CA ILE A 3 -14.44 -10.21 -0.26
C ILE A 3 -13.03 -9.81 0.16
N ASP A 4 -12.20 -10.82 0.43
CA ASP A 4 -10.79 -10.63 0.77
C ASP A 4 -9.90 -11.07 -0.40
N SER A 5 -8.98 -10.20 -0.80
CA SER A 5 -7.96 -10.49 -1.81
C SER A 5 -6.57 -10.29 -1.22
N SER A 6 -5.89 -11.41 -0.94
CA SER A 6 -4.54 -11.40 -0.34
C SER A 6 -3.46 -11.76 -1.37
N ARG A 7 -2.32 -11.09 -1.25
CA ARG A 7 -1.11 -11.29 -2.05
C ARG A 7 0.12 -11.18 -1.15
N ARG A 8 1.25 -11.70 -1.64
CA ARG A 8 2.53 -11.62 -0.94
C ARG A 8 3.68 -11.47 -1.92
N ILE A 9 4.74 -10.80 -1.50
CA ILE A 9 5.98 -10.65 -2.25
C ILE A 9 7.18 -10.70 -1.31
N ARG A 10 8.29 -11.28 -1.79
CA ARG A 10 9.56 -11.30 -1.08
C ARG A 10 10.39 -10.08 -1.48
N MET A 11 11.13 -9.56 -0.51
CA MET A 11 11.95 -8.37 -0.60
C MET A 11 13.37 -8.73 -0.14
N ALA A 12 14.39 -8.13 -0.77
CA ALA A 12 15.77 -8.23 -0.31
C ALA A 12 16.02 -7.36 0.93
N SER A 13 15.29 -6.24 1.05
CA SER A 13 15.40 -5.31 2.18
C SER A 13 14.87 -5.89 3.49
N SER A 14 15.43 -5.40 4.60
CA SER A 14 15.05 -5.85 5.93
C SER A 14 13.60 -5.50 6.26
N ALA A 15 12.96 -6.30 7.12
CA ALA A 15 11.57 -6.05 7.51
C ALA A 15 11.38 -4.68 8.19
N ASP A 16 12.39 -4.20 8.93
CA ASP A 16 12.33 -2.92 9.64
C ASP A 16 12.46 -1.74 8.66
N ASP A 17 13.37 -1.81 7.68
CA ASP A 17 13.53 -0.78 6.66
C ASP A 17 12.26 -0.67 5.78
N VAL A 18 11.76 -1.83 5.32
CA VAL A 18 10.55 -1.90 4.51
C VAL A 18 9.34 -1.36 5.28
N PHE A 19 9.16 -1.78 6.54
CA PHE A 19 8.02 -1.32 7.34
C PHE A 19 8.09 0.19 7.64
N THR A 20 9.29 0.70 7.93
CA THR A 20 9.52 2.14 8.14
C THR A 20 9.17 2.94 6.89
N ALA A 21 9.62 2.48 5.71
CA ALA A 21 9.34 3.13 4.45
C ALA A 21 7.85 3.11 4.09
N ILE A 22 7.14 2.01 4.38
CA ILE A 22 5.68 1.90 4.19
C ILE A 22 4.93 2.87 5.12
N CYS A 23 5.30 2.95 6.40
CA CYS A 23 4.70 3.91 7.33
C CYS A 23 4.94 5.36 6.89
N GLY A 24 6.13 5.65 6.36
CA GLY A 24 6.50 6.92 5.76
C GLY A 24 5.99 7.14 4.33
N GLY A 25 5.12 6.27 3.81
CA GLY A 25 4.72 6.23 2.39
C GLY A 25 4.17 7.55 1.85
N THR A 26 3.59 8.39 2.70
CA THR A 26 3.14 9.75 2.35
C THR A 26 4.24 10.60 1.72
N PHE A 27 5.48 10.46 2.19
CA PHE A 27 6.63 11.20 1.69
C PHE A 27 7.48 10.35 0.74
N VAL A 28 7.58 9.04 1.02
CA VAL A 28 8.44 8.12 0.27
C VAL A 28 7.85 7.82 -1.11
N TYR A 29 6.54 7.53 -1.21
CA TYR A 29 5.97 7.01 -2.46
C TYR A 29 6.00 8.00 -3.62
N PRO A 30 5.65 9.29 -3.46
CA PRO A 30 5.74 10.23 -4.57
C PRO A 30 7.19 10.46 -5.05
N ALA A 31 8.16 10.35 -4.15
CA ALA A 31 9.57 10.53 -4.47
C ALA A 31 10.17 9.29 -5.19
N VAL A 32 9.83 8.09 -4.73
CA VAL A 32 10.42 6.83 -5.19
C VAL A 32 9.63 6.19 -6.33
N MET A 33 8.31 6.32 -6.31
CA MET A 33 7.37 5.64 -7.21
C MET A 33 6.52 6.66 -7.97
N HIS A 34 7.11 7.73 -8.49
CA HIS A 34 6.40 8.84 -9.14
C HIS A 34 5.47 8.40 -10.29
N GLU A 35 5.84 7.32 -11.01
CA GLU A 35 4.99 6.72 -12.05
C GLU A 35 3.68 6.12 -11.49
N GLN A 36 3.68 5.68 -10.23
CA GLN A 36 2.49 5.16 -9.55
C GLN A 36 1.80 6.23 -8.68
N TYR A 37 2.57 7.08 -8.01
CA TYR A 37 2.07 8.11 -7.09
C TYR A 37 2.55 9.48 -7.56
N GLN A 38 1.65 10.24 -8.19
CA GLN A 38 1.96 11.60 -8.61
C GLN A 38 2.09 12.55 -7.41
N ALA A 39 1.17 12.43 -6.45
CA ALA A 39 1.18 13.22 -5.23
C ALA A 39 0.36 12.56 -4.12
N ILE A 40 0.75 12.81 -2.87
CA ILE A 40 -0.05 12.48 -1.69
C ILE A 40 -0.22 13.77 -0.88
N ARG A 41 -1.46 14.24 -0.76
CA ARG A 41 -1.80 15.43 0.03
C ARG A 41 -2.39 15.01 1.36
N VAL A 42 -1.79 15.45 2.46
CA VAL A 42 -2.35 15.22 3.80
C VAL A 42 -3.43 16.27 4.08
N THR A 43 -4.63 15.82 4.41
CA THR A 43 -5.77 16.70 4.73
C THR A 43 -6.16 16.66 6.20
N ASN A 44 -5.66 15.67 6.95
CA ASN A 44 -5.85 15.57 8.39
C ASN A 44 -4.59 14.98 9.05
N ARG A 45 -4.16 15.58 10.18
CA ARG A 45 -2.97 15.20 10.96
C ARG A 45 -1.66 15.26 10.14
N ASP A 46 -0.78 14.29 10.31
CA ASP A 46 0.61 14.29 9.80
C ASP A 46 0.83 13.37 8.59
N GLY A 47 -0.17 12.55 8.23
CA GLY A 47 -0.08 11.63 7.10
C GLY A 47 0.63 10.31 7.41
N VAL A 48 1.11 10.09 8.64
CA VAL A 48 1.85 8.87 9.01
C VAL A 48 1.37 8.23 10.32
N THR A 49 0.50 8.90 11.08
CA THR A 49 -0.12 8.35 12.29
C THR A 49 -1.57 7.92 12.07
N PRO A 50 -2.12 7.00 12.89
CA PRO A 50 -3.54 6.65 12.85
C PRO A 50 -4.45 7.88 12.94
N GLY A 51 -5.56 7.86 12.21
CA GLY A 51 -6.49 8.99 12.02
C GLY A 51 -6.05 10.01 10.97
N SER A 52 -4.84 9.90 10.40
CA SER A 52 -4.42 10.75 9.28
C SER A 52 -5.22 10.44 8.03
N ILE A 53 -5.57 11.49 7.27
CA ILE A 53 -6.28 11.37 5.99
C ILE A 53 -5.38 11.87 4.87
N ARG A 54 -5.28 11.05 3.82
CA ARG A 54 -4.43 11.25 2.64
C ARG A 54 -5.31 11.26 1.40
N GLU A 55 -5.16 12.29 0.58
CA GLU A 55 -5.66 12.29 -0.79
C GLU A 55 -4.52 11.90 -1.72
N ILE A 56 -4.70 10.78 -2.40
CA ILE A 56 -3.71 10.19 -3.30
C ILE A 56 -4.10 10.52 -4.73
N ALA A 57 -3.18 11.12 -5.46
CA ALA A 57 -3.23 11.25 -6.91
C ALA A 57 -2.27 10.22 -7.51
N TYR A 58 -2.81 9.28 -8.29
CA TYR A 58 -2.01 8.23 -8.92
C TYR A 58 -1.38 8.72 -10.22
N GLY A 59 -0.15 8.28 -10.46
CA GLY A 59 0.62 8.56 -11.68
C GLY A 59 0.16 7.72 -12.88
N HIS A 60 0.88 7.80 -14.00
CA HIS A 60 0.47 7.19 -15.27
C HIS A 60 0.33 5.66 -15.23
N ALA A 61 1.12 4.98 -14.40
CA ALA A 61 1.06 3.52 -14.27
C ALA A 61 -0.27 3.02 -13.68
N ILE A 62 -0.92 3.80 -12.82
CA ILE A 62 -2.15 3.39 -12.11
C ILE A 62 -3.38 4.21 -12.52
N SER A 63 -3.21 5.46 -12.98
CA SER A 63 -4.30 6.41 -13.24
C SER A 63 -5.34 5.95 -14.27
N ARG A 64 -4.98 5.01 -15.18
CA ARG A 64 -5.94 4.37 -16.10
C ARG A 64 -6.94 3.47 -15.39
N MET A 65 -6.58 2.92 -14.23
CA MET A 65 -7.45 2.11 -13.38
C MET A 65 -8.14 2.97 -12.31
N VAL A 66 -7.36 3.76 -11.60
CA VAL A 66 -7.81 4.61 -10.48
C VAL A 66 -6.99 5.89 -10.52
N SER A 67 -7.63 7.04 -10.77
CA SER A 67 -6.91 8.32 -10.84
C SER A 67 -6.66 8.93 -9.46
N ARG A 68 -7.59 8.74 -8.52
CA ARG A 68 -7.50 9.26 -7.15
C ARG A 68 -8.14 8.33 -6.14
N ALA A 69 -7.68 8.41 -4.91
CA ALA A 69 -8.32 7.80 -3.76
C ALA A 69 -8.09 8.65 -2.51
N THR A 70 -9.09 8.73 -1.64
CA THR A 70 -8.93 9.25 -0.28
C THR A 70 -8.83 8.08 0.69
N GLU A 71 -7.80 8.10 1.52
CA GLU A 71 -7.46 7.03 2.44
C GLU A 71 -7.28 7.59 3.86
N GLU A 72 -7.69 6.81 4.86
CA GLU A 72 -7.40 7.07 6.26
C GLU A 72 -6.57 5.93 6.84
N ILE A 73 -5.45 6.27 7.49
CA ILE A 73 -4.67 5.29 8.27
C ILE A 73 -5.49 4.97 9.53
N THR A 74 -5.93 3.73 9.70
CA THR A 74 -6.76 3.34 10.84
C THR A 74 -5.94 2.78 11.99
N ARG A 75 -4.82 2.12 11.69
CA ARG A 75 -3.96 1.52 12.71
C ARG A 75 -2.54 1.33 12.19
N ILE A 76 -1.56 1.48 13.08
CA ILE A 76 -0.18 1.06 12.89
C ILE A 76 0.23 0.28 14.13
N ASP A 77 0.82 -0.89 13.92
CA ASP A 77 1.32 -1.77 14.95
C ASP A 77 2.78 -2.11 14.65
N HIS A 78 3.68 -1.47 15.39
CA HIS A 78 5.13 -1.66 15.24
C HIS A 78 5.61 -3.03 15.71
N THR A 79 4.89 -3.68 16.62
CA THR A 79 5.24 -5.01 17.13
C THR A 79 4.99 -6.07 16.06
N SER A 80 3.82 -6.00 15.40
CA SER A 80 3.46 -6.93 14.33
C SER A 80 3.87 -6.46 12.93
N ARG A 81 4.45 -5.25 12.81
CA ARG A 81 4.77 -4.57 11.55
C ARG A 81 3.58 -4.54 10.60
N THR A 82 2.43 -4.11 11.13
CA THR A 82 1.18 -4.03 10.39
C THR A 82 0.71 -2.58 10.28
N ILE A 83 0.32 -2.16 9.08
CA ILE A 83 -0.43 -0.92 8.85
C ILE A 83 -1.79 -1.29 8.25
N GLU A 84 -2.83 -0.65 8.76
CA GLU A 84 -4.19 -0.80 8.28
C GLU A 84 -4.70 0.57 7.83
N SER A 85 -5.42 0.57 6.71
CA SER A 85 -6.07 1.75 6.18
C SER A 85 -7.44 1.43 5.61
N ARG A 86 -8.29 2.46 5.55
CA ARG A 86 -9.61 2.41 4.91
C ARG A 86 -9.72 3.50 3.86
N PHE A 87 -10.34 3.17 2.73
CA PHE A 87 -10.63 4.13 1.68
C PHE A 87 -11.98 4.81 1.94
N LYS A 88 -12.03 6.13 1.82
CA LYS A 88 -13.24 6.93 2.01
C LYS A 88 -14.12 6.88 0.75
N PRO A 89 -15.46 6.91 0.89
CA PRO A 89 -16.39 6.94 -0.23
C PRO A 89 -16.44 8.34 -0.87
N ASP A 90 -15.38 8.70 -1.60
CA ASP A 90 -15.23 9.98 -2.29
C ASP A 90 -15.70 9.97 -3.75
N GLY A 91 -16.13 8.80 -4.25
CA GLY A 91 -16.60 8.60 -5.62
C GLY A 91 -15.48 8.39 -6.65
N ALA A 92 -14.20 8.52 -6.28
CA ALA A 92 -13.07 8.32 -7.20
C ALA A 92 -12.56 6.87 -7.19
N PHE A 93 -12.53 6.25 -6.01
CA PHE A 93 -12.19 4.84 -5.83
C PHE A 93 -13.34 4.07 -5.18
N VAL A 94 -13.61 4.33 -3.90
CA VAL A 94 -14.82 3.87 -3.21
C VAL A 94 -15.98 4.78 -3.62
N GLY A 95 -17.14 4.19 -3.88
CA GLY A 95 -18.27 4.84 -4.55
C GLY A 95 -18.30 4.60 -6.05
N ARG A 96 -17.13 4.42 -6.69
CA ARG A 96 -17.02 4.03 -8.11
C ARG A 96 -16.92 2.51 -8.30
N PHE A 97 -16.00 1.88 -7.58
CA PHE A 97 -15.70 0.44 -7.75
C PHE A 97 -16.20 -0.41 -6.59
N PHE A 98 -16.26 0.15 -5.39
CA PHE A 98 -16.60 -0.56 -4.16
C PHE A 98 -17.55 0.26 -3.29
N ARG A 99 -18.39 -0.40 -2.49
CA ARG A 99 -19.16 0.25 -1.42
C ARG A 99 -18.25 0.62 -0.24
N SER A 100 -17.30 -0.27 0.06
CA SER A 100 -16.25 -0.07 1.05
C SER A 100 -14.99 -0.81 0.60
N ALA A 101 -13.83 -0.28 0.98
CA ALA A 101 -12.56 -0.95 0.79
C ALA A 101 -11.58 -0.59 1.92
N SER A 102 -10.77 -1.56 2.32
CA SER A 102 -9.71 -1.42 3.32
C SER A 102 -8.50 -2.24 2.90
N LEU A 103 -7.32 -1.77 3.31
CA LEU A 103 -6.05 -2.40 3.00
C LEU A 103 -5.31 -2.69 4.30
N VAL A 104 -4.85 -3.92 4.45
CA VAL A 104 -3.93 -4.32 5.52
C VAL A 104 -2.62 -4.69 4.87
N ILE A 105 -1.51 -4.11 5.31
CA ILE A 105 -0.16 -4.48 4.89
C ILE A 105 0.60 -4.93 6.13
N LYS A 106 1.19 -6.12 6.05
CA LYS A 106 2.04 -6.70 7.09
C LYS A 106 3.41 -7.03 6.51
N VAL A 107 4.47 -6.71 7.26
CA VAL A 107 5.85 -7.02 6.88
C VAL A 107 6.43 -8.06 7.83
N GLU A 108 6.88 -9.17 7.29
CA GLU A 108 7.45 -10.29 8.06
C GLU A 108 8.92 -10.47 7.71
N PRO A 109 9.81 -10.66 8.69
CA PRO A 109 11.21 -11.01 8.41
C PRO A 109 11.27 -12.40 7.76
N LEU A 110 12.12 -12.56 6.74
CA LEU A 110 12.52 -13.88 6.27
C LEU A 110 13.41 -14.52 7.35
N SER A 111 13.13 -15.77 7.72
CA SER A 111 13.95 -16.48 8.69
C SER A 111 15.40 -16.62 8.19
N LEU A 112 16.36 -16.60 9.13
CA LEU A 112 17.82 -16.54 8.94
C LEU A 112 18.46 -17.72 8.18
N ASN A 113 17.71 -18.56 7.48
CA ASN A 113 18.27 -19.68 6.71
C ASN A 113 19.07 -19.22 5.46
N HIS A 114 19.26 -17.91 5.25
CA HIS A 114 19.93 -17.32 4.09
C HIS A 114 21.14 -16.44 4.43
N GLY A 115 21.87 -16.78 5.51
CA GLY A 115 23.21 -16.27 5.76
C GLY A 115 23.27 -14.89 6.46
N PRO A 116 24.46 -14.47 6.89
CA PRO A 116 24.63 -13.45 7.93
C PRO A 116 24.43 -11.98 7.48
N ASN A 117 24.14 -11.69 6.20
CA ASN A 117 24.09 -10.32 5.70
C ASN A 117 22.72 -9.96 5.13
N ARG A 118 21.88 -9.39 6.00
CA ARG A 118 20.52 -8.84 5.80
C ARG A 118 19.43 -9.90 5.59
N PRO A 119 18.66 -10.27 6.64
CA PRO A 119 17.47 -11.05 6.44
C PRO A 119 16.49 -10.20 5.64
N GLY A 120 16.15 -10.63 4.42
CA GLY A 120 15.11 -9.99 3.62
C GLY A 120 13.75 -10.06 4.31
N SER A 121 12.70 -9.64 3.62
CA SER A 121 11.36 -9.62 4.20
C SER A 121 10.30 -10.17 3.25
N THR A 122 9.11 -10.45 3.78
CA THR A 122 7.91 -10.74 3.00
C THR A 122 6.88 -9.68 3.35
N ILE A 123 6.37 -8.99 2.33
CA ILE A 123 5.19 -8.15 2.47
C ILE A 123 3.98 -9.00 2.14
N VAL A 124 3.01 -9.04 3.04
CA VAL A 124 1.68 -9.59 2.81
C VAL A 124 0.71 -8.43 2.82
N TRP A 125 -0.12 -8.31 1.79
CA TRP A 125 -1.18 -7.30 1.78
C TRP A 125 -2.52 -7.93 1.42
N THR A 126 -3.56 -7.43 2.07
CA THR A 126 -4.93 -7.90 1.90
C THR A 126 -5.82 -6.70 1.65
N LEU A 127 -6.47 -6.69 0.49
CA LEU A 127 -7.55 -5.77 0.18
C LEU A 127 -8.88 -6.44 0.55
N THR A 128 -9.57 -5.89 1.53
CA THR A 128 -10.92 -6.31 1.92
C THR A 128 -11.91 -5.27 1.42
N TYR A 129 -12.91 -5.71 0.64
CA TYR A 129 -13.87 -4.81 0.02
C TYR A 129 -15.28 -5.42 -0.07
N ASP A 130 -16.29 -4.55 -0.10
CA ASP A 130 -17.67 -4.92 -0.43
C ASP A 130 -18.04 -4.32 -1.79
N SER A 131 -18.51 -5.17 -2.71
CA SER A 131 -18.92 -4.75 -4.05
C SER A 131 -20.39 -5.10 -4.29
N ASP A 132 -21.19 -4.10 -4.65
CA ASP A 132 -22.52 -4.32 -5.25
C ASP A 132 -22.46 -4.40 -6.78
N PHE A 133 -21.31 -4.04 -7.34
CA PHE A 133 -21.12 -3.77 -8.76
C PHE A 133 -20.20 -4.81 -9.39
N ASN A 134 -20.59 -5.36 -10.55
CA ASN A 134 -19.69 -6.03 -11.50
C ASN A 134 -18.70 -5.04 -12.18
N GLY A 135 -18.39 -3.92 -11.51
CA GLY A 135 -17.96 -2.63 -12.06
C GLY A 135 -16.50 -2.51 -12.51
N GLY A 136 -15.89 -3.59 -12.99
CA GLY A 136 -14.81 -3.47 -13.96
C GLY A 136 -13.44 -2.98 -13.46
N LEU A 137 -13.20 -2.80 -12.15
CA LEU A 137 -11.81 -2.72 -11.70
C LEU A 137 -11.19 -4.10 -11.88
N ASN A 138 -10.21 -4.21 -12.77
CA ASN A 138 -9.41 -5.43 -12.89
C ASN A 138 -8.53 -5.55 -11.64
N LEU A 139 -9.04 -6.25 -10.63
CA LEU A 139 -8.38 -6.38 -9.34
C LEU A 139 -7.00 -7.03 -9.46
N ASN A 140 -6.81 -7.96 -10.39
CA ASN A 140 -5.51 -8.56 -10.64
C ASN A 140 -4.50 -7.51 -11.14
N MET A 141 -4.90 -6.65 -12.08
CA MET A 141 -4.03 -5.55 -12.53
C MET A 141 -3.72 -4.56 -11.41
N PHE A 142 -4.71 -4.20 -10.60
CA PHE A 142 -4.50 -3.30 -9.45
C PHE A 142 -3.54 -3.91 -8.41
N GLN A 143 -3.75 -5.18 -8.06
CA GLN A 143 -2.89 -5.93 -7.15
C GLN A 143 -1.45 -6.10 -7.70
N ASN A 144 -1.29 -6.28 -9.01
CA ASN A 144 0.02 -6.33 -9.66
C ASN A 144 0.72 -4.96 -9.61
N ALA A 145 0.00 -3.87 -9.82
CA ALA A 145 0.58 -2.53 -9.69
C ALA A 145 1.09 -2.25 -8.26
N ILE A 146 0.35 -2.69 -7.23
CA ILE A 146 0.82 -2.63 -5.83
C ILE A 146 2.12 -3.44 -5.67
N ALA A 147 2.18 -4.65 -6.24
CA ALA A 147 3.39 -5.49 -6.18
C ALA A 147 4.59 -4.82 -6.87
N GLU A 148 4.40 -4.19 -8.03
CA GLU A 148 5.42 -3.41 -8.73
C GLU A 148 5.91 -2.21 -7.90
N GLY A 149 5.00 -1.58 -7.14
CA GLY A 149 5.35 -0.51 -6.21
C GLY A 149 6.29 -1.01 -5.10
N PHE A 150 5.99 -2.18 -4.54
CA PHE A 150 6.89 -2.82 -3.56
C PHE A 150 8.24 -3.20 -4.17
N ILE A 151 8.29 -3.73 -5.39
CA ILE A 151 9.57 -4.02 -6.07
C ILE A 151 10.39 -2.73 -6.23
N THR A 152 9.74 -1.63 -6.64
CA THR A 152 10.39 -0.32 -6.77
C THR A 152 10.92 0.18 -5.43
N LEU A 153 10.16 -0.01 -4.35
CA LEU A 153 10.59 0.32 -2.99
C LEU A 153 11.83 -0.48 -2.58
N ASP A 154 11.86 -1.78 -2.88
CA ASP A 154 12.98 -2.66 -2.53
C ASP A 154 14.27 -2.20 -3.20
N VAL A 155 14.20 -1.89 -4.49
CA VAL A 155 15.35 -1.39 -5.26
C VAL A 155 15.86 -0.08 -4.67
N TYR A 156 14.96 0.84 -4.28
CA TYR A 156 15.33 2.08 -3.62
C TYR A 156 16.03 1.85 -2.26
N LEU A 157 15.48 0.98 -1.42
CA LEU A 157 16.06 0.68 -0.09
C LEU A 157 17.39 -0.08 -0.16
N MET A 158 17.64 -0.78 -1.27
CA MET A 158 18.91 -1.46 -1.54
C MET A 158 19.94 -0.57 -2.23
N SER A 159 19.56 0.64 -2.67
CA SER A 159 20.49 1.58 -3.29
C SER A 159 21.38 2.23 -2.22
N PRO A 160 22.69 2.42 -2.49
CA PRO A 160 23.67 2.94 -1.54
C PRO A 160 23.47 4.43 -1.19
#